data_AF-A0A7V4J199-F1
#
_entry.id   AF-A0A7V4J199-F1
#
_cell.length_a   1.000
_cell.length_b   1.000
_cell.length_c   1.000
_cell.angle_alpha   90.00
_cell.angle_beta   90.00
_cell.angle_gamma   90.00
#
_symmetry.space_group_name_H-M   'P 1'
#
loop_
_entity.id
_entity.type
_entity.pdbx_description
1 polymer ?
#
loop_
_entity_poly.entity_id
_entity_poly.type
_entity_poly.pdbx_seq_one_letter_code
_entity_poly.pdbx_strand_id
1 'polypeptide(L)'
;MNFLDEEHILLFLVQVFILLFLCRSLGELFRRWKQPAMTIELLVGVVLGPTVIGRFFPELHSRLFPADIIQQNMLETVAWVGVLLLLLETGLEIDFSVAWRQRGNALIIAISDIFFPMLVAFIPCLFLPEKYLMEADRRIIFALFMATAMTISAMPVAARALHELNILKADIGFLIMSALAVNDIIGWVLFTIVMG
;
A
#
# COMPACT_ATOMS: atom_id res chain seq x y z
N MET A 1 28.89 -0.12 -18.11
CA MET A 1 27.59 0.24 -18.71
C MET A 1 26.83 -1.06 -18.84
N ASN A 2 25.84 -1.30 -17.98
CA ASN A 2 25.02 -2.50 -18.11
C ASN A 2 24.03 -2.22 -19.23
N PHE A 3 24.22 -2.84 -20.38
CA PHE A 3 23.33 -2.67 -21.52
C PHE A 3 22.04 -3.45 -21.26
N LEU A 4 20.91 -2.82 -21.61
CA LEU A 4 19.63 -3.51 -21.70
C LEU A 4 19.73 -4.51 -22.86
N ASP A 5 19.58 -5.79 -22.56
CA ASP A 5 19.56 -6.85 -23.57
C ASP A 5 18.12 -7.19 -24.00
N GLU A 6 17.96 -7.80 -25.17
CA GLU A 6 16.64 -8.22 -25.69
C GLU A 6 15.93 -9.17 -24.71
N GLU A 7 16.69 -9.99 -23.99
CA GLU A 7 16.17 -10.89 -22.95
C GLU A 7 15.49 -10.13 -21.80
N HIS A 8 16.06 -9.01 -21.36
CA HIS A 8 15.47 -8.18 -20.29
C HIS A 8 14.15 -7.58 -20.74
N ILE A 9 14.09 -7.09 -21.99
CA ILE A 9 12.88 -6.50 -22.56
C ILE A 9 11.80 -7.57 -22.71
N LEU A 10 12.14 -8.74 -23.25
CA LEU A 10 11.21 -9.85 -23.40
C LEU A 10 10.66 -10.29 -22.03
N LEU A 11 11.56 -10.52 -21.06
CA LEU A 11 11.16 -10.93 -19.72
C LEU A 11 10.29 -9.87 -19.04
N PHE A 12 10.60 -8.59 -19.21
CA PHE A 12 9.81 -7.49 -18.68
C PHE A 12 8.39 -7.48 -19.28
N LEU A 13 8.27 -7.64 -20.60
CA LEU A 13 6.96 -7.73 -21.25
C LEU A 13 6.17 -8.96 -20.78
N VAL A 14 6.84 -10.10 -20.57
CA VAL A 14 6.23 -11.31 -20.01
C VAL A 14 5.75 -11.08 -18.57
N GLN A 15 6.56 -10.45 -17.72
CA GLN A 15 6.19 -10.09 -16.34
C GLN A 15 4.95 -9.19 -16.32
N VAL A 16 4.96 -8.11 -17.09
CA VAL A 16 3.82 -7.17 -17.20
C VAL A 16 2.59 -7.88 -17.74
N PHE A 17 2.75 -8.71 -18.78
CA PHE A 17 1.65 -9.50 -19.33
C PHE A 17 1.04 -10.43 -18.27
N ILE A 18 1.85 -11.22 -17.56
CA ILE A 18 1.38 -12.15 -16.54
C ILE A 18 0.67 -11.39 -15.40
N LEU A 19 1.27 -10.31 -14.91
CA LEU A 19 0.70 -9.49 -13.84
C LEU A 19 -0.67 -8.92 -14.27
N LEU A 20 -0.73 -8.24 -15.41
CA LEU A 20 -1.98 -7.64 -15.90
C LEU A 20 -3.03 -8.69 -16.25
N PHE A 21 -2.62 -9.79 -16.89
CA PHE A 21 -3.52 -10.87 -17.28
C PHE A 21 -4.14 -11.54 -16.06
N LEU A 22 -3.34 -11.88 -15.04
CA LEU A 22 -3.85 -12.51 -13.83
C LEU A 22 -4.71 -11.55 -13.01
N CYS A 23 -4.25 -10.32 -12.80
CA CYS A 23 -5.04 -9.31 -12.09
C CYS A 23 -6.38 -9.04 -12.76
N ARG A 24 -6.44 -8.90 -14.10
CA ARG A 24 -7.71 -8.69 -14.81
C ARG A 24 -8.59 -9.92 -14.84
N SER A 25 -8.04 -11.08 -15.15
CA SER A 25 -8.83 -12.31 -15.28
C SER A 25 -9.42 -12.74 -13.94
N LEU A 26 -8.61 -12.72 -12.88
CA LEU A 26 -9.07 -13.05 -11.54
C LEU A 26 -9.94 -11.92 -10.97
N GLY A 27 -9.59 -10.66 -11.22
CA GLY A 27 -10.41 -9.52 -10.79
C GLY A 27 -11.84 -9.62 -11.33
N GLU A 28 -12.00 -9.91 -12.62
CA GLU A 28 -13.32 -10.09 -13.24
C GLU A 28 -14.05 -11.33 -12.72
N LEU A 29 -13.33 -12.43 -12.48
CA LEU A 29 -13.91 -13.65 -11.91
C LEU A 29 -14.45 -13.42 -10.50
N PHE A 30 -13.65 -12.78 -9.64
CA PHE A 30 -13.99 -12.52 -8.25
C PHE A 30 -14.92 -11.33 -8.05
N ARG A 31 -15.08 -10.47 -9.07
CA ARG A 31 -16.12 -9.44 -9.10
C ARG A 31 -17.52 -10.04 -8.93
N ARG A 32 -17.74 -11.27 -9.42
CA ARG A 32 -19.00 -12.02 -9.21
C ARG A 32 -19.29 -12.31 -7.73
N TRP A 33 -18.26 -12.32 -6.89
CA TRP A 33 -18.36 -12.49 -5.44
C TRP A 33 -18.30 -11.17 -4.67
N LYS A 34 -18.49 -10.03 -5.36
CA LYS A 34 -18.47 -8.69 -4.77
C LYS A 34 -17.16 -8.34 -4.07
N GLN A 35 -16.05 -8.94 -4.52
CA GLN A 35 -14.71 -8.57 -4.03
C GLN A 35 -14.20 -7.35 -4.81
N PRO A 36 -13.65 -6.33 -4.14
CA PRO A 36 -12.95 -5.23 -4.78
C PRO A 36 -11.79 -5.75 -5.65
N ALA A 37 -11.54 -5.10 -6.79
CA ALA A 37 -10.49 -5.52 -7.72
C ALA A 37 -9.11 -5.46 -7.05
N MET A 38 -8.90 -4.44 -6.22
CA MET A 38 -7.64 -4.24 -5.49
C MET A 38 -7.29 -5.43 -4.57
N THR A 39 -8.26 -6.09 -3.95
CA THR A 39 -8.00 -7.25 -3.10
C THR A 39 -7.36 -8.39 -3.89
N ILE A 40 -7.78 -8.57 -5.15
CA ILE A 40 -7.24 -9.59 -6.03
C ILE A 40 -5.86 -9.21 -6.55
N GLU A 41 -5.62 -7.94 -6.86
CA GLU A 41 -4.30 -7.45 -7.29
C GLU A 41 -3.24 -7.71 -6.20
N LEU A 42 -3.56 -7.42 -4.94
CA LEU A 42 -2.70 -7.73 -3.80
C LEU A 42 -2.45 -9.24 -3.67
N LEU A 43 -3.51 -10.05 -3.80
CA LEU A 43 -3.41 -11.51 -3.70
C LEU A 43 -2.54 -12.08 -4.83
N VAL A 44 -2.69 -11.60 -6.06
CA VAL A 44 -1.84 -11.97 -7.19
C VAL A 44 -0.38 -11.63 -6.91
N GLY A 45 -0.10 -10.44 -6.38
CA GLY A 45 1.25 -10.05 -5.97
C GLY A 45 1.85 -10.97 -4.91
N VAL A 46 1.08 -11.31 -3.86
CA VAL A 46 1.52 -12.25 -2.80
C VAL A 46 1.76 -13.65 -3.36
N VAL A 47 0.90 -14.10 -4.27
CA VAL A 47 1.02 -15.43 -4.89
C VAL A 47 2.24 -15.50 -5.81
N LEU A 48 2.39 -14.54 -6.73
CA LEU A 48 3.50 -14.51 -7.69
C LEU A 48 4.84 -14.16 -7.04
N GLY A 49 4.81 -13.45 -5.92
CA GLY A 49 5.99 -13.05 -5.18
C GLY A 49 6.69 -14.21 -4.45
N PRO A 50 7.67 -13.88 -3.60
CA PRO A 50 8.49 -14.88 -2.93
C PRO A 50 7.71 -15.70 -1.88
N THR A 51 6.57 -15.19 -1.40
CA THR A 51 5.79 -15.79 -0.31
C THR A 51 5.18 -17.13 -0.70
N VAL A 52 4.60 -17.25 -1.89
CA VAL A 52 3.97 -18.49 -2.37
C VAL A 52 4.79 -19.14 -3.48
N ILE A 53 4.86 -18.53 -4.67
CA ILE A 53 5.61 -19.14 -5.79
C ILE A 53 7.10 -19.21 -5.46
N GLY A 54 7.72 -18.18 -4.89
CA GLY A 54 9.15 -18.28 -4.52
C GLY A 54 9.45 -19.35 -3.47
N ARG A 55 8.49 -19.67 -2.60
CA ARG A 55 8.65 -20.69 -1.55
C ARG A 55 8.41 -22.10 -2.05
N PHE A 56 7.37 -22.33 -2.86
CA PHE A 56 6.99 -23.66 -3.33
C PHE A 56 7.59 -24.03 -4.70
N PHE A 57 7.91 -23.04 -5.53
CA PHE A 57 8.45 -23.19 -6.88
C PHE A 57 9.61 -22.20 -7.14
N PRO A 58 10.72 -22.31 -6.41
CA PRO A 58 11.81 -21.33 -6.44
C PRO A 58 12.46 -21.18 -7.82
N GLU A 59 12.56 -22.27 -8.60
CA GLU A 59 13.10 -22.23 -9.97
C GLU A 59 12.21 -21.46 -10.94
N LEU A 60 10.89 -21.56 -10.77
CA LEU A 60 9.95 -20.79 -11.58
C LEU A 60 10.02 -19.31 -11.21
N HIS A 61 10.08 -19.01 -9.91
CA HIS A 61 10.21 -17.64 -9.42
C HIS A 61 11.51 -16.99 -9.90
N SER A 62 12.65 -17.68 -9.82
CA SER A 62 13.93 -17.10 -10.24
C SER A 62 14.02 -16.85 -11.75
N ARG A 63 13.27 -17.62 -12.56
CA ARG A 63 13.15 -17.37 -14.00
C ARG A 63 12.21 -16.21 -14.34
N LEU A 64 11.08 -16.10 -13.63
CA LEU A 64 10.09 -15.05 -13.88
C LEU A 64 10.45 -13.72 -13.22
N PHE A 65 11.05 -13.75 -12.03
CA PHE A 65 11.44 -12.60 -11.21
C PHE A 65 12.87 -12.80 -10.70
N PRO A 66 13.88 -12.67 -11.58
CA PRO A 66 15.28 -12.85 -11.22
C PRO A 66 15.73 -11.80 -10.21
N ALA A 67 16.74 -12.15 -9.41
CA ALA A 67 17.43 -11.22 -8.50
C ALA A 67 18.39 -10.28 -9.27
N ASP A 68 17.99 -9.82 -10.45
CA ASP A 68 18.71 -8.86 -11.26
C ASP A 68 18.15 -7.45 -11.01
N ILE A 69 19.04 -6.54 -10.62
CA ILE A 69 18.75 -5.15 -10.33
C ILE A 69 18.16 -4.43 -11.55
N ILE A 70 18.62 -4.73 -12.77
CA ILE A 70 18.12 -4.06 -13.98
C ILE A 70 16.65 -4.44 -14.20
N GLN A 71 16.36 -5.74 -14.14
CA GLN A 71 15.00 -6.27 -14.31
C GLN A 71 14.05 -5.74 -13.23
N GLN A 72 14.50 -5.72 -11.97
CA GLN A 72 13.72 -5.18 -10.85
C GLN A 72 13.43 -3.69 -11.04
N ASN A 73 14.43 -2.90 -11.41
CA ASN A 73 14.27 -1.46 -11.64
C ASN A 73 13.31 -1.16 -12.80
N MET A 74 13.29 -1.98 -13.86
CA MET A 74 12.33 -1.81 -14.96
C MET A 74 10.88 -1.95 -14.48
N LEU A 75 10.60 -3.01 -13.71
CA LEU A 75 9.28 -3.24 -13.14
C LEU A 75 8.91 -2.18 -12.09
N GLU A 76 9.85 -1.83 -11.22
CA GLU A 76 9.67 -0.81 -10.17
C GLU A 76 9.39 0.57 -10.77
N THR A 77 10.09 0.95 -11.83
CA THR A 77 9.86 2.24 -12.51
C THR A 77 8.44 2.34 -13.04
N VAL A 78 7.93 1.28 -13.69
CA VAL A 78 6.54 1.27 -14.17
C VAL A 78 5.54 1.23 -13.02
N ALA A 79 5.85 0.52 -11.94
CA ALA A 79 5.03 0.53 -10.73
C ALA A 79 4.92 1.94 -10.13
N TRP A 80 6.03 2.66 -9.99
CA TRP A 80 6.04 4.05 -9.51
C TRP A 80 5.26 5.00 -10.42
N VAL A 81 5.36 4.83 -11.74
CA VAL A 81 4.53 5.59 -12.69
C VAL A 81 3.05 5.26 -12.47
N GLY A 82 2.69 3.98 -12.29
CA GLY A 82 1.32 3.57 -11.98
C GLY A 82 0.78 4.17 -10.67
N VAL A 83 1.60 4.17 -9.62
CA VAL A 83 1.27 4.80 -8.32
C VAL A 83 1.07 6.31 -8.49
N LEU A 84 1.94 6.98 -9.24
CA LEU A 84 1.80 8.41 -9.53
C LEU A 84 0.49 8.72 -10.26
N LEU A 85 0.16 7.93 -11.29
CA LEU A 85 -1.10 8.10 -12.03
C LEU A 85 -2.32 7.85 -11.14
N LEU A 86 -2.29 6.82 -10.28
CA LEU A 86 -3.35 6.54 -9.31
C LEU A 86 -3.55 7.69 -8.32
N LEU A 87 -2.44 8.24 -7.81
CA LEU A 87 -2.46 9.39 -6.90
C LEU A 87 -3.02 10.64 -7.57
N LEU A 88 -2.63 10.89 -8.82
CA LEU A 88 -3.12 12.01 -9.62
C LEU A 88 -4.62 11.88 -9.88
N GLU A 89 -5.09 10.72 -10.34
CA GLU A 89 -6.51 10.44 -10.58
C GLU A 89 -7.33 10.66 -9.30
N THR A 90 -6.87 10.07 -8.19
CA THR A 90 -7.51 10.24 -6.88
C THR A 90 -7.56 11.71 -6.47
N GLY A 91 -6.45 12.45 -6.63
CA GLY A 91 -6.37 13.85 -6.27
C GLY A 91 -7.30 14.75 -7.10
N LEU A 92 -7.52 14.41 -8.38
CA LEU A 92 -8.41 15.15 -9.27
C LEU A 92 -9.91 14.95 -8.95
N GLU A 93 -10.28 13.81 -8.35
CA GLU A 93 -11.67 13.53 -7.98
C GLU A 93 -12.10 14.17 -6.65
N ILE A 94 -11.15 14.64 -5.84
CA ILE A 94 -11.43 15.13 -4.49
C ILE A 94 -11.84 16.60 -4.53
N ASP A 95 -13.05 16.87 -4.04
CA ASP A 95 -13.51 18.22 -3.78
C ASP A 95 -13.08 18.68 -2.36
N PHE A 96 -11.97 19.41 -2.32
CA PHE A 96 -11.42 19.97 -1.08
C PHE A 96 -12.36 20.98 -0.39
N SER A 97 -13.33 21.57 -1.11
CA SER A 97 -14.27 22.54 -0.54
C SER A 97 -15.31 21.87 0.36
N VAL A 98 -15.76 20.67 -0.01
CA VAL A 98 -16.67 19.84 0.79
C VAL A 98 -15.94 19.26 1.99
N ALA A 99 -14.68 18.83 1.80
CA ALA A 99 -13.81 18.36 2.88
C ALA A 99 -13.62 19.41 3.98
N TRP A 100 -13.39 20.67 3.57
CA TRP A 100 -13.22 21.78 4.50
C TRP A 100 -14.47 22.08 5.32
N ARG A 101 -15.67 21.87 4.77
CA ARG A 101 -16.95 22.09 5.46
C ARG A 101 -17.17 21.11 6.63
N GLN A 102 -16.56 19.92 6.58
CA GLN A 102 -16.69 18.88 7.60
C GLN A 102 -15.44 18.73 8.50
N ARG A 103 -14.50 19.69 8.43
CA ARG A 103 -13.18 19.64 9.11
C ARG A 103 -13.21 19.32 10.61
N GLY A 104 -14.24 19.75 11.34
CA GLY A 104 -14.33 19.49 12.78
C GLY A 104 -14.50 18.01 13.11
N ASN A 105 -15.48 17.35 12.46
CA ASN A 105 -15.71 15.92 12.64
C ASN A 105 -14.57 15.10 12.03
N ALA A 106 -14.04 15.52 10.88
CA ALA A 106 -12.89 14.87 10.25
C ALA A 106 -11.64 14.89 11.15
N LEU A 107 -11.39 15.98 11.87
CA LEU A 107 -10.26 16.07 12.80
C LEU A 107 -10.41 15.12 13.98
N ILE A 108 -11.61 15.03 14.57
CA ILE A 108 -11.88 14.10 15.69
C ILE A 108 -11.72 12.65 15.21
N ILE A 109 -12.22 12.34 14.02
CA ILE A 109 -12.09 11.01 13.42
C ILE A 109 -10.60 10.71 13.15
N ALA A 110 -9.86 11.62 12.53
CA ALA A 110 -8.44 11.44 12.24
C ALA A 110 -7.60 11.26 13.51
N ILE A 111 -7.83 12.06 14.55
CA ILE A 111 -7.10 11.90 15.83
C ILE A 111 -7.44 10.55 16.48
N SER A 112 -8.71 10.13 16.42
CA SER A 112 -9.14 8.84 16.96
C SER A 112 -8.53 7.68 16.16
N ASP A 113 -8.55 7.77 14.84
CA ASP A 113 -7.96 6.81 13.89
C ASP A 113 -6.44 6.72 14.04
N ILE A 114 -5.78 7.77 14.53
CA ILE A 114 -4.36 7.72 14.86
C ILE A 114 -4.14 7.13 16.23
N PHE A 115 -4.82 7.67 17.24
CA PHE A 115 -4.54 7.37 18.64
C PHE A 115 -4.82 5.91 18.98
N PHE A 116 -5.97 5.37 18.59
CA PHE A 116 -6.35 4.00 18.96
C PHE A 116 -5.47 2.93 18.30
N PRO A 117 -5.26 2.91 16.96
CA PRO A 117 -4.36 1.96 16.31
C PRO A 117 -2.92 2.08 16.79
N MET A 118 -2.43 3.31 17.02
CA MET A 118 -1.08 3.52 17.53
C MET A 118 -0.91 2.88 18.92
N LEU A 119 -1.90 3.02 19.79
CA LEU A 119 -1.89 2.41 21.12
C LEU A 119 -1.94 0.88 21.04
N VAL A 120 -2.80 0.34 20.16
CA VAL A 120 -2.95 -1.10 19.91
C VAL A 120 -1.69 -1.71 19.27
N ALA A 121 -0.95 -0.96 18.47
CA ALA A 121 0.30 -1.42 17.88
C ALA A 121 1.50 -1.25 18.84
N PHE A 122 1.55 -0.14 19.58
CA PHE A 122 2.66 0.20 20.48
C PHE A 122 2.73 -0.74 21.69
N ILE A 123 1.62 -0.94 22.40
CA ILE A 123 1.61 -1.72 23.66
C ILE A 123 2.14 -3.15 23.45
N PRO A 124 1.63 -3.96 22.50
CA PRO A 124 2.14 -5.31 22.28
C PRO A 124 3.61 -5.32 21.88
N CYS A 125 4.08 -4.32 21.11
CA CYS A 125 5.49 -4.20 20.73
C CYS A 125 6.43 -4.05 21.93
N LEU A 126 5.98 -3.44 23.03
CA LEU A 126 6.75 -3.37 24.27
C LEU A 126 6.95 -4.73 24.94
N PHE A 127 6.07 -5.70 24.68
CA PHE A 127 6.15 -7.06 25.23
C PHE A 127 6.77 -8.07 24.26
N LEU A 128 7.21 -7.63 23.07
CA LEU A 128 7.83 -8.55 22.12
C LEU A 128 9.15 -9.12 22.69
N PRO A 129 9.42 -10.43 22.46
CA PRO A 129 10.70 -11.05 22.79
C PRO A 129 11.87 -10.38 22.06
N GLU A 130 13.03 -10.30 22.72
CA GLU A 130 14.23 -9.62 22.20
C GLU A 130 14.74 -10.20 20.87
N LYS A 131 14.45 -11.47 20.57
CA LYS A 131 14.81 -12.10 19.29
C LYS A 131 14.20 -11.42 18.05
N TYR A 132 13.16 -10.62 18.23
CA TYR A 132 12.51 -9.87 17.16
C TYR A 132 12.95 -8.39 17.10
N LEU A 133 13.72 -7.94 18.09
CA LEU A 133 14.30 -6.60 18.11
C LEU A 133 15.67 -6.66 17.42
N MET A 134 15.96 -5.70 16.55
CA MET A 134 17.32 -5.55 16.01
C MET A 134 18.32 -5.20 17.13
N GLU A 135 17.92 -4.33 18.05
CA GLU A 135 18.70 -3.89 19.20
C GLU A 135 17.78 -3.82 20.43
N ALA A 136 18.12 -4.54 21.50
CA ALA A 136 17.25 -4.70 22.68
C ALA A 136 17.05 -3.38 23.45
N ASP A 137 18.04 -2.48 23.40
CA ASP A 137 18.05 -1.14 24.00
C ASP A 137 17.15 -0.15 23.24
N ARG A 138 16.83 -0.40 21.96
CA ARG A 138 15.96 0.47 21.14
C ARG A 138 14.49 0.03 21.10
N ARG A 139 14.04 -0.75 22.10
CA ARG A 139 12.65 -1.26 22.15
C ARG A 139 11.60 -0.17 21.99
N ILE A 140 11.80 1.00 22.60
CA ILE A 140 10.84 2.12 22.51
C ILE A 140 10.79 2.67 21.08
N ILE A 141 11.94 2.87 20.44
CA ILE A 141 12.03 3.38 19.06
C ILE A 141 11.39 2.36 18.11
N PHE A 142 11.68 1.07 18.28
CA PHE A 142 11.04 0.00 17.52
C PHE A 142 9.51 0.01 17.70
N ALA A 143 9.03 0.10 18.93
CA ALA A 143 7.59 0.13 19.21
C ALA A 143 6.93 1.38 18.63
N LEU A 144 7.56 2.55 18.72
CA LEU A 144 7.07 3.79 18.09
C LEU A 144 7.05 3.66 16.57
N PHE A 145 8.11 3.12 15.96
CA PHE A 145 8.20 2.88 14.53
C PHE A 145 7.08 1.97 14.05
N MET A 146 6.90 0.82 14.71
CA MET A 146 5.82 -0.12 14.38
C MET A 146 4.46 0.53 14.57
N ALA A 147 4.26 1.29 15.65
CA ALA A 147 3.00 1.96 15.90
C ALA A 147 2.68 3.02 14.85
N THR A 148 3.65 3.83 14.45
CA THR A 148 3.49 4.81 13.37
C THR A 148 3.23 4.11 12.04
N ALA A 149 4.01 3.09 11.68
CA ALA A 149 3.85 2.35 10.43
C ALA A 149 2.48 1.67 10.31
N MET A 150 1.95 1.13 11.40
CA MET A 150 0.63 0.45 11.41
C MET A 150 -0.56 1.42 11.43
N THR A 151 -0.35 2.70 11.73
CA THR A 151 -1.41 3.70 11.85
C THR A 151 -1.63 4.46 10.54
N ILE A 152 -0.60 4.60 9.70
CA ILE A 152 -0.71 5.32 8.43
C ILE A 152 -1.59 4.54 7.45
N SER A 153 -2.76 5.10 7.14
CA SER A 153 -3.69 4.55 6.15
C SER A 153 -3.46 5.17 4.77
N ALA A 154 -3.35 4.34 3.73
CA ALA A 154 -3.13 4.81 2.37
C ALA A 154 -4.42 5.42 1.76
N MET A 155 -4.48 6.75 1.71
CA MET A 155 -5.56 7.51 1.09
C MET A 155 -5.98 7.04 -0.33
N PRO A 156 -5.08 6.69 -1.26
CA PRO A 156 -5.45 6.33 -2.64
C PRO A 156 -6.15 4.98 -2.71
N VAL A 157 -5.74 4.07 -1.85
CA VAL A 157 -6.32 2.74 -1.69
C VAL A 157 -7.75 2.85 -1.18
N ALA A 158 -7.96 3.67 -0.15
CA ALA A 158 -9.28 3.94 0.38
C ALA A 158 -10.18 4.65 -0.65
N ALA A 159 -9.66 5.65 -1.38
CA ALA A 159 -10.40 6.35 -2.42
C ALA A 159 -10.88 5.39 -3.50
N ARG A 160 -9.99 4.52 -4.00
CA ARG A 160 -10.32 3.49 -4.97
C ARG A 160 -11.37 2.52 -4.44
N ALA A 161 -11.25 2.07 -3.19
CA ALA A 161 -12.25 1.20 -2.57
C ALA A 161 -13.63 1.87 -2.47
N LEU A 162 -13.69 3.14 -2.04
CA LEU A 162 -14.94 3.92 -2.00
C LEU A 162 -15.53 4.16 -3.38
N HIS A 163 -14.68 4.35 -4.40
CA HIS A 163 -15.08 4.49 -5.80
C HIS A 163 -15.69 3.18 -6.33
N GLU A 164 -15.02 2.04 -6.11
CA GLU A 164 -15.53 0.70 -6.48
C GLU A 164 -16.86 0.38 -5.78
N LEU A 165 -17.06 0.88 -4.55
CA LEU A 165 -18.31 0.76 -3.79
C LEU A 165 -19.38 1.82 -4.17
N ASN A 166 -19.10 2.74 -5.09
CA ASN A 166 -19.97 3.85 -5.51
C ASN A 166 -20.38 4.81 -4.38
N ILE A 167 -19.56 4.96 -3.33
CA ILE A 167 -19.84 5.82 -2.18
C ILE A 167 -18.83 6.96 -2.00
N LEU A 168 -17.84 7.09 -2.89
CA LEU A 168 -16.82 8.15 -2.82
C LEU A 168 -17.45 9.56 -2.79
N LYS A 169 -18.50 9.79 -3.61
CA LYS A 169 -19.20 11.08 -3.72
C LYS A 169 -20.31 11.29 -2.69
N ALA A 170 -20.51 10.35 -1.76
CA ALA A 170 -21.46 10.51 -0.66
C ALA A 170 -20.84 11.34 0.47
N ASP A 171 -21.67 11.94 1.34
CA ASP A 171 -21.18 12.71 2.49
C ASP A 171 -20.21 11.92 3.38
N ILE A 172 -20.48 10.62 3.57
CA ILE A 172 -19.61 9.71 4.31
C ILE A 172 -18.28 9.47 3.59
N GLY A 173 -18.29 9.40 2.26
CA GLY A 173 -17.09 9.25 1.45
C GLY A 173 -16.18 10.48 1.58
N PHE A 174 -16.75 11.68 1.48
CA PHE A 174 -16.02 12.92 1.72
C PHE A 174 -15.47 13.02 3.14
N LEU A 175 -16.24 12.63 4.15
CA LEU A 175 -15.79 12.62 5.54
C LEU A 175 -14.58 11.70 5.73
N ILE A 176 -14.62 10.48 5.17
CA ILE A 176 -13.52 9.51 5.22
C ILE A 176 -12.29 10.07 4.50
N MET A 177 -12.44 10.59 3.28
CA MET A 177 -11.33 11.16 2.52
C MET A 177 -10.69 12.36 3.22
N SER A 178 -11.50 13.19 3.89
CA SER A 178 -11.01 14.33 4.67
C SER A 178 -10.21 13.90 5.89
N ALA A 179 -10.70 12.88 6.61
CA ALA A 179 -9.98 12.31 7.75
C ALA A 179 -8.65 11.68 7.31
N LEU A 180 -8.64 10.96 6.18
CA LEU A 180 -7.43 10.36 5.60
C LEU A 180 -6.39 11.40 5.18
N ALA A 181 -6.81 12.51 4.59
CA ALA A 181 -5.88 13.59 4.24
C ALA A 181 -5.22 14.22 5.48
N VAL A 182 -5.97 14.40 6.57
CA VAL A 182 -5.41 14.85 7.86
C VAL A 182 -4.50 13.79 8.45
N ASN A 183 -4.89 12.51 8.35
CA ASN A 183 -4.07 11.38 8.79
C ASN A 183 -2.72 11.33 8.08
N ASP A 184 -2.69 11.49 6.76
CA ASP A 184 -1.44 11.48 5.99
C ASP A 184 -0.47 12.57 6.46
N ILE A 185 -0.96 13.80 6.69
CA ILE A 185 -0.13 14.91 7.19
C ILE A 185 0.47 14.57 8.56
N ILE A 186 -0.37 14.13 9.50
CA ILE A 186 0.08 13.80 10.87
C ILE A 186 1.02 12.59 10.84
N GLY A 187 0.69 11.57 10.04
CA GLY A 187 1.47 10.36 9.86
C GLY A 187 2.88 10.64 9.36
N TRP A 188 3.04 11.50 8.35
CA TRP A 188 4.35 11.92 7.86
C TRP A 188 5.16 12.68 8.89
N VAL A 189 4.53 13.56 9.69
CA VAL A 189 5.19 14.27 10.79
C VAL A 189 5.67 13.28 11.86
N LEU A 190 4.81 12.36 12.30
CA LEU A 190 5.16 11.31 13.26
C LEU A 190 6.29 10.43 12.73
N PHE A 191 6.20 9.98 11.47
CA PHE A 191 7.22 9.14 10.85
C PHE A 191 8.57 9.83 10.79
N THR A 192 8.58 11.13 10.45
CA THR A 192 9.80 11.95 10.45
C THR A 192 10.41 12.07 11.85
N ILE A 193 9.59 12.27 12.89
CA ILE A 193 10.07 12.37 14.28
C ILE A 193 10.66 11.04 14.78
N VAL A 194 10.10 9.91 14.35
CA VAL A 194 10.56 8.58 14.79
C VAL A 194 11.82 8.13 14.04
N MET A 195 11.94 8.52 12.76
CA MET A 195 13.07 8.13 11.90
C MET A 195 14.24 9.13 11.90
N GLY A 196 14.00 10.39 12.26
CA GLY A 196 14.99 11.46 12.32
C GLY A 196 15.77 11.51 13.62
#